data_AF-A0A022G387-F1
#
_entry.id   AF-A0A022G387-F1
#
_cell.length_a   1.000
_cell.length_b   1.000
_cell.length_c   1.000
_cell.angle_alpha   90.00
_cell.angle_beta   90.00
_cell.angle_gamma   90.00
#
_symmetry.space_group_name_H-M   'P 1'
#
loop_
_entity.id
_entity.type
_entity.pdbx_description
1 polymer ?
#
loop_
_entity_poly.entity_id
_entity_poly.type
_entity_poly.pdbx_seq_one_letter_code
_entity_poly.pdbx_strand_id
1 'polypeptide(L)' 'MLSNPLRADATAILVFEGPALVAVTWTIASGAGVVTPFAPQTDASGRAWARYDPAGIAGEAVIEVQHGT' A
#
# COMPACT_ATOMS: atom_id res chain seq x y z
N MET A 1 2.42 12.48 1.24
CA MET A 1 2.07 11.45 0.26
C MET A 1 3.35 10.74 -0.14
N LEU A 2 3.42 9.42 0.04
CA LEU A 2 4.55 8.60 -0.38
C LEU A 2 4.08 7.77 -1.58
N SER A 3 4.85 7.78 -2.67
CA SER A 3 4.56 7.02 -3.89
C SER A 3 5.70 6.03 -4.13
N ASN A 4 5.38 4.74 -4.28
CA ASN A 4 6.37 3.69 -4.50
C ASN A 4 6.06 2.93 -5.81
N PRO A 5 6.90 3.01 -6.85
CA PRO A 5 6.70 2.26 -8.08
C PRO A 5 6.96 0.76 -7.85
N LEU A 6 6.00 -0.07 -8.24
CA LEU A 6 6.12 -1.54 -8.18
C LEU A 6 6.05 -2.12 -9.59
N ARG A 7 6.88 -3.14 -9.86
CA ARG A 7 6.68 -3.99 -11.02
C ARG A 7 5.47 -4.90 -10.78
N ALA A 8 4.50 -4.84 -11.68
CA ALA A 8 3.25 -5.58 -11.61
C ALA A 8 3.37 -7.04 -12.13
N ASP A 9 4.58 -7.60 -12.19
CA ASP A 9 4.80 -9.01 -12.52
C ASP A 9 4.82 -9.93 -11.29
N ALA A 10 4.70 -9.38 -10.08
CA ALA A 10 4.62 -10.13 -8.84
C ALA A 10 3.68 -9.51 -7.80
N THR A 11 3.09 -10.36 -6.96
CA THR A 11 2.46 -9.94 -5.70
C THR A 11 3.52 -9.31 -4.80
N ALA A 12 3.20 -8.17 -4.18
CA ALA A 12 4.11 -7.45 -3.29
C ALA A 12 3.51 -7.28 -1.89
N ILE A 13 4.38 -7.26 -0.88
CA ILE A 13 4.07 -6.74 0.44
C ILE A 13 4.50 -5.28 0.50
N LEU A 14 3.55 -4.41 0.85
CA LEU A 14 3.77 -3.00 1.04
C LEU A 14 3.94 -2.73 2.53
N VAL A 15 4.87 -1.83 2.84
CA VAL A 15 5.10 -1.35 4.21
C VAL A 15 5.01 0.17 4.18
N PHE A 16 4.20 0.71 5.08
CA PHE A 16 4.18 2.12 5.40
C PHE A 16 4.74 2.32 6.81
N GLU A 17 5.65 3.27 6.95
CA GLU A 17 6.21 3.71 8.23
C GLU A 17 5.81 5.17 8.47
N GLY A 18 5.13 5.43 9.58
CA GLY A 18 4.57 6.74 9.94
C GLY A 18 4.25 6.85 11.43
N PRO A 19 3.34 7.75 11.83
CA PRO A 19 2.92 7.87 13.23
C PRO A 19 2.30 6.58 13.76
N ALA A 20 2.45 6.31 15.06
CA ALA A 20 1.83 5.16 15.72
C ALA A 20 0.32 5.35 15.90
N LEU A 21 -0.44 4.27 15.75
CA LEU A 21 -1.88 4.21 16.03
C LEU A 21 -2.74 5.21 15.23
N VAL A 22 -2.38 5.49 13.97
CA VAL A 22 -3.18 6.33 13.06
C VAL A 22 -3.82 5.52 11.96
N ALA A 23 -5.02 5.92 11.55
CA ALA A 23 -5.72 5.32 10.42
C ALA A 23 -4.90 5.46 9.13
N VAL A 24 -4.99 4.45 8.26
CA VAL A 24 -4.28 4.38 6.98
C VAL A 24 -5.22 3.92 5.88
N THR A 25 -5.18 4.62 4.75
CA THR A 25 -5.90 4.28 3.52
C THR A 25 -4.91 4.04 2.40
N TRP A 26 -5.07 2.92 1.70
CA TRP A 26 -4.25 2.53 0.56
C TRP A 26 -5.05 2.65 -0.73
N THR A 27 -4.46 3.24 -1.77
CA THR A 27 -5.10 3.43 -3.07
C THR A 27 -4.14 3.08 -4.20
N ILE A 28 -4.68 2.52 -5.29
CA ILE A 28 -3.95 2.38 -6.55
C ILE A 28 -4.17 3.68 -7.32
N ALA A 29 -3.14 4.50 -7.42
CA ALA A 29 -3.21 5.79 -8.11
C ALA A 29 -3.12 5.63 -9.63
N SER A 30 -2.35 4.64 -10.09
CA SER A 30 -2.26 4.25 -11.50
C SER A 30 -1.84 2.79 -11.65
N GLY A 31 -2.07 2.23 -12.85
CA GLY A 31 -1.89 0.80 -13.12
C GLY A 31 -3.11 -0.03 -12.77
N ALA A 32 -2.98 -1.35 -12.88
CA ALA A 32 -4.05 -2.30 -12.57
C ALA A 32 -3.68 -3.14 -11.35
N GLY A 33 -4.68 -3.71 -10.68
CA GLY A 33 -4.48 -4.63 -9.55
C GLY A 33 -5.43 -4.37 -8.40
N VAL A 34 -5.14 -4.98 -7.26
CA VAL A 34 -5.88 -4.83 -6.01
C VAL A 34 -4.88 -4.62 -4.87
N VAL A 35 -5.16 -3.63 -4.01
CA VAL A 35 -4.45 -3.46 -2.75
C VAL A 35 -5.36 -3.87 -1.60
N THR A 36 -4.90 -4.77 -0.74
CA THR A 36 -5.65 -5.29 0.41
C THR A 36 -4.89 -4.97 1.69
N PRO A 37 -5.38 -4.03 2.52
CA PRO A 37 -4.78 -3.73 3.82
C PRO A 37 -4.85 -4.93 4.76
N PHE A 38 -3.80 -5.17 5.55
CA PHE A 38 -3.88 -6.15 6.66
C PHE A 38 -4.54 -5.56 7.90
N ALA A 39 -4.44 -4.25 8.08
CA ALA A 39 -5.12 -3.49 9.12
C ALA A 39 -5.47 -2.09 8.61
N PRO A 40 -6.51 -1.44 9.16
CA PRO A 40 -6.90 -0.09 8.77
C PRO A 40 -6.06 1.02 9.43
N GLN A 41 -5.05 0.68 10.24
CA GLN A 41 -4.24 1.64 11.00
C GLN A 41 -2.80 1.13 11.21
N THR A 42 -1.88 2.03 11.54
CA THR A 42 -0.52 1.67 11.97
C THR A 42 -0.52 1.02 13.35
N ASP A 43 0.45 0.15 13.58
CA ASP A 43 0.70 -0.46 14.90
C ASP A 43 1.33 0.54 15.88
N ALA A 44 1.62 0.06 17.11
CA ALA A 44 2.27 0.87 18.15
C ALA A 44 3.70 1.34 17.78
N SER A 45 4.30 0.75 16.75
CA SER A 45 5.60 1.16 16.21
C SER A 45 5.49 2.06 14.97
N GLY A 46 4.28 2.41 14.55
CA GLY A 46 4.06 3.27 13.39
C GLY A 46 4.03 2.54 12.05
N ARG A 47 3.88 1.21 12.03
CA ARG A 47 3.93 0.42 10.80
C ARG A 47 2.55 -0.08 10.37
N ALA A 48 2.27 0.00 9.08
CA ALA A 48 1.10 -0.63 8.45
C ALA A 48 1.53 -1.43 7.23
N TRP A 49 0.76 -2.47 6.91
CA TRP A 49 1.05 -3.39 5.81
C TRP A 49 -0.17 -3.58 4.91
N ALA A 50 0.10 -3.81 3.63
CA ALA A 50 -0.89 -4.22 2.65
C ALA A 50 -0.29 -5.22 1.67
N ARG A 51 -1.13 -6.08 1.09
CA ARG A 51 -0.77 -6.89 -0.07
C ARG A 51 -1.21 -6.16 -1.33
N TYR A 52 -0.32 -6.05 -2.31
CA TYR A 52 -0.67 -5.68 -3.67
C TYR A 52 -0.67 -6.94 -4.56
N ASP A 53 -1.73 -7.12 -5.33
CA ASP A 53 -1.87 -8.18 -6.32
C ASP A 53 -2.13 -7.56 -7.70
N PRO A 54 -1.25 -7.79 -8.71
CA PRO A 54 -1.44 -7.24 -10.04
C PRO A 54 -2.58 -7.90 -10.84
N ALA A 55 -3.25 -8.93 -10.28
CA ALA A 55 -4.35 -9.65 -10.91
C ALA A 55 -3.99 -10.24 -12.30
N GLY A 56 -2.72 -10.63 -12.47
CA GLY A 56 -2.21 -11.20 -13.72
C GLY A 56 -1.97 -10.18 -14.85
N ILE A 57 -2.09 -8.88 -14.58
CA ILE A 57 -1.84 -7.82 -15.55
C ILE A 57 -0.40 -7.33 -15.38
N ALA A 58 0.44 -7.60 -16.39
CA ALA A 58 1.80 -7.10 -16.42
C ALA A 58 1.84 -5.58 -16.64
N GLY A 59 2.82 -4.90 -16.05
CA GLY A 59 2.99 -3.45 -16.17
C GLY A 59 3.61 -2.84 -14.92
N GLU A 60 3.36 -1.56 -14.70
CA GLU A 60 3.71 -0.84 -13.48
C GLU A 60 2.43 -0.36 -12.78
N ALA A 61 2.46 -0.33 -11.46
CA ALA A 61 1.40 0.29 -10.65
C ALA A 61 2.03 1.23 -9.62
N VAL A 62 1.31 2.33 -9.35
CA VAL A 62 1.66 3.29 -8.31
C VAL A 62 0.66 3.13 -7.18
N ILE A 63 1.18 2.79 -6.00
CA ILE A 63 0.38 2.72 -4.77
C ILE A 63 0.65 3.98 -3.95
N GLU A 64 -0.44 4.59 -3.51
CA GLU A 64 -0.43 5.70 -2.57
C GLU A 64 -0.95 5.24 -1.22
N VAL A 65 -0.38 5.84 -0.17
CA VAL A 65 -0.84 5.66 1.19
C VAL A 65 -1.09 7.03 1.83
N GLN A 66 -2.29 7.20 2.37
CA GLN A 66 -2.69 8.35 3.16
C GLN A 66 -2.91 7.92 4.60
N HIS A 67 -2.52 8.75 5.55
CA HIS A 67 -2.70 8.48 6.98
C HIS A 67 -3.39 9.65 7.68
N GLY A 68 -4.00 9.36 8.83
CA GLY A 68 -4.50 10.37 9.76
C GLY A 68 -3.36 11.23 10.35
N THR A 69 -3.74 12.36 10.95
CA THR A 69 -2.82 13.24 11.69
C THR A 69 -2.65 12.80 13.13
#